data_AF-A0A383APL4-F1
#
_entry.id   AF-A0A383APL4-F1
#
_cell.length_a   1.000
_cell.length_b   1.000
_cell.length_c   1.000
_cell.angle_alpha   90.00
_cell.angle_beta   90.00
_cell.angle_gamma   90.00
#
_symmetry.space_group_name_H-M   'P 1'
#
loop_
_entity.id
_entity.type
_entity.pdbx_description
1 polymer ?
#
loop_
_entity_poly.entity_id
_entity_poly.type
_entity_poly.pdbx_seq_one_letter_code
_entity_poly.pdbx_strand_id
1 'polypeptide(L)'
;MTFENNLHKLCLIYGNQQLLVEETVDSIIEDRLKGRQHEWALERFNSHELLKSTGDSGRQNVEDLLISCETLPMLTDRKVIRIDNFEMVKKSKNNSEKNNQHLLYETVERIIKNPPESIWFVFTSTATREQDFSNPLFQSIKKTGLIKKFTVYENATPFNWVIQRGDTKGLPLSADAARLLIDI
;
A
#
# COMPACT_ATOMS: atom_id res chain seq x y z
N MET A 1 -16.38 19.41 3.75
CA MET A 1 -15.54 19.24 4.97
C MET A 1 -14.09 19.31 4.53
N THR A 2 -13.36 20.29 5.04
CA THR A 2 -11.93 20.52 4.80
C THR A 2 -11.13 19.45 5.53
N PHE A 3 -10.61 18.47 4.80
CA PHE A 3 -9.53 17.63 5.32
C PHE A 3 -8.29 18.52 5.38
N GLU A 4 -7.83 18.80 6.60
CA GLU A 4 -6.49 19.35 6.82
C GLU A 4 -5.51 18.47 6.06
N ASN A 5 -4.84 19.07 5.07
CA ASN A 5 -4.10 18.38 4.03
C ASN A 5 -2.72 17.92 4.53
N ASN A 6 -2.69 17.21 5.66
CA ASN A 6 -1.49 16.49 6.09
C ASN A 6 -1.34 15.28 5.18
N LEU A 7 -0.68 15.53 4.04
CA LEU A 7 -0.36 14.51 3.06
C LEU A 7 0.71 13.59 3.65
N HIS A 8 0.28 12.59 4.41
CA HIS A 8 1.17 11.58 4.97
C HIS A 8 2.03 10.97 3.85
N LYS A 9 3.34 10.94 4.08
CA LYS A 9 4.32 10.33 3.16
C LYS A 9 4.29 8.82 3.17
N LEU A 10 3.91 8.24 4.29
CA LEU A 10 3.84 6.81 4.49
C LEU A 10 2.37 6.45 4.68
N CYS A 11 1.84 5.60 3.81
CA CYS A 11 0.48 5.08 3.90
C CYS A 11 0.53 3.56 3.92
N LEU A 12 -0.11 2.90 4.88
CA LEU A 12 -0.33 1.46 4.87
C LEU A 12 -1.83 1.19 4.77
N ILE A 13 -2.25 0.58 3.67
CA ILE A 13 -3.65 0.23 3.40
C ILE A 13 -3.74 -1.30 3.34
N TYR A 14 -4.48 -1.90 4.27
CA TYR A 14 -4.50 -3.36 4.39
C TYR A 14 -5.86 -3.93 4.74
N GLY A 15 -6.07 -5.21 4.42
CA GLY A 15 -7.28 -5.93 4.77
C GLY A 15 -7.69 -6.93 3.69
N ASN A 16 -8.76 -7.69 3.97
CA ASN A 16 -9.29 -8.70 3.03
C ASN A 16 -10.35 -8.15 2.06
N GLN A 17 -10.74 -6.87 2.17
CA GLN A 17 -11.64 -6.22 1.22
C GLN A 17 -10.83 -5.53 0.11
N GLN A 18 -10.35 -6.32 -0.87
CA GLN A 18 -9.41 -5.84 -1.90
C GLN A 18 -9.93 -4.62 -2.65
N LEU A 19 -11.22 -4.57 -2.99
CA LEU A 19 -11.81 -3.44 -3.69
C LEU A 19 -11.61 -2.12 -2.94
N LEU A 20 -11.84 -2.11 -1.63
CA LEU A 20 -11.70 -0.90 -0.80
C LEU A 20 -10.23 -0.53 -0.61
N VAL A 21 -9.35 -1.53 -0.52
CA VAL A 21 -7.89 -1.33 -0.48
C VAL A 21 -7.44 -0.63 -1.75
N GLU A 22 -7.76 -1.18 -2.93
CA GLU A 22 -7.34 -0.62 -4.23
C GLU A 22 -7.92 0.78 -4.46
N GLU A 23 -9.22 1.00 -4.24
CA GLU A 23 -9.79 2.35 -4.45
C GLU A 23 -9.21 3.40 -3.51
N THR A 24 -8.90 3.02 -2.27
CA THR A 24 -8.26 3.93 -1.33
C THR A 24 -6.83 4.23 -1.76
N VAL A 25 -6.10 3.23 -2.25
CA VAL A 25 -4.74 3.39 -2.79
C VAL A 25 -4.75 4.29 -4.01
N ASP A 26 -5.64 4.04 -4.98
CA ASP A 26 -5.80 4.84 -6.18
C ASP A 26 -6.16 6.28 -5.84
N SER A 27 -7.11 6.49 -4.91
CA SER A 27 -7.46 7.83 -4.45
C SER A 27 -6.28 8.56 -3.79
N ILE A 28 -5.41 7.85 -3.05
CA ILE A 28 -4.20 8.44 -2.47
C ILE A 28 -3.20 8.79 -3.58
N ILE A 29 -2.97 7.88 -4.52
CA ILE A 29 -2.03 8.07 -5.64
C ILE A 29 -2.46 9.27 -6.49
N GLU A 30 -3.73 9.34 -6.89
CA GLU A 30 -4.25 10.44 -7.71
C GLU A 30 -4.14 11.79 -7.02
N ASP A 31 -4.39 11.85 -5.72
CA ASP A 31 -4.22 13.08 -4.95
C ASP A 31 -2.74 13.51 -4.86
N ARG A 32 -1.81 12.55 -4.71
CA ARG A 32 -0.35 12.82 -4.67
C ARG A 32 0.21 13.22 -6.02
N LEU A 33 -0.25 12.58 -7.09
CA LEU A 33 0.22 12.76 -8.45
C LEU A 33 -0.67 13.72 -9.26
N LYS A 34 -1.54 14.49 -8.61
CA LYS A 34 -2.45 15.42 -9.28
C LYS A 34 -1.71 16.30 -10.29
N GLY A 35 -2.07 16.18 -11.58
CA GLY A 35 -1.45 16.94 -12.67
C GLY A 35 -0.09 16.41 -13.14
N ARG A 36 0.31 15.19 -12.74
CA ARG A 36 1.52 14.50 -13.19
C ARG A 36 1.12 13.24 -13.96
N GLN A 37 1.97 12.81 -14.88
CA GLN A 37 1.76 11.56 -15.59
C GLN A 37 2.20 10.38 -14.73
N HIS A 38 1.31 9.41 -14.58
CA HIS A 38 1.57 8.22 -13.76
C HIS A 38 2.76 7.41 -14.29
N GLU A 39 2.93 7.34 -15.61
CA GLU A 39 4.03 6.60 -16.26
C GLU A 39 5.42 7.01 -15.72
N TRP A 40 5.59 8.28 -15.36
CA TRP A 40 6.87 8.80 -14.86
C TRP A 40 6.92 8.96 -13.35
N ALA A 41 5.77 8.89 -12.67
CA ALA A 41 5.66 9.29 -11.27
C ALA A 41 5.06 8.21 -10.37
N LEU A 42 4.67 7.05 -10.90
CA LEU A 42 4.19 5.90 -10.15
C LEU A 42 5.04 4.67 -10.47
N GLU A 43 5.65 4.09 -9.44
CA GLU A 43 6.33 2.80 -9.55
C GLU A 43 5.71 1.81 -8.57
N ARG A 44 5.60 0.54 -8.98
CA ARG A 44 4.96 -0.51 -8.20
C ARG A 44 5.89 -1.71 -8.06
N PHE A 45 6.07 -2.14 -6.81
CA PHE A 45 6.86 -3.31 -6.45
C PHE A 45 6.01 -4.29 -5.66
N ASN A 46 6.26 -5.59 -5.84
CA ASN A 46 5.60 -6.64 -5.07
C ASN A 46 6.61 -7.34 -4.17
N SER A 47 6.41 -7.28 -2.84
CA SER A 47 7.33 -7.89 -1.87
C SER A 47 7.51 -9.39 -2.07
N HIS A 48 6.48 -10.09 -2.55
CA HIS A 48 6.59 -11.51 -2.89
C HIS A 48 7.59 -11.75 -4.03
N GLU A 49 7.56 -10.91 -5.07
CA GLU A 49 8.47 -11.00 -6.22
C GLU A 49 9.90 -10.59 -5.86
N LEU A 50 10.06 -9.56 -5.03
CA LEU A 50 11.35 -9.13 -4.49
C LEU A 50 12.05 -10.23 -3.68
N LEU A 51 11.27 -11.13 -3.07
CA LEU A 51 11.76 -12.22 -2.23
C LEU A 51 11.96 -13.54 -2.98
N LYS A 52 11.60 -13.64 -4.27
CA LYS A 52 11.83 -14.87 -5.05
C LYS A 52 13.33 -15.08 -5.27
N SER A 53 13.86 -16.22 -4.80
CA SER A 53 15.29 -16.59 -4.88
C SER A 53 15.71 -17.24 -6.21
N THR A 54 14.91 -17.15 -7.26
CA THR A 54 15.22 -17.79 -8.55
C THR A 54 16.23 -16.96 -9.35
N GLY A 55 17.52 -17.17 -9.08
CA GLY A 55 18.65 -16.59 -9.84
C GLY A 55 18.96 -15.12 -9.51
N ASP A 56 19.86 -14.50 -10.29
CA ASP A 56 20.29 -13.09 -10.13
C ASP A 56 19.13 -12.07 -10.17
N SER A 57 17.97 -12.48 -10.69
CA SER A 57 16.76 -11.63 -10.81
C SER A 57 16.23 -11.11 -9.47
N GLY A 58 16.26 -11.90 -8.40
CA GLY A 58 15.72 -11.48 -7.11
C GLY A 58 16.53 -10.37 -6.44
N ARG A 59 17.86 -10.37 -6.63
CA ARG A 59 18.73 -9.29 -6.13
C ARG A 59 18.57 -8.03 -6.94
N GLN A 60 18.55 -8.17 -8.27
CA GLN A 60 18.31 -7.05 -9.18
C GLN A 60 17.02 -6.30 -8.81
N ASN A 61 15.94 -7.02 -8.52
CA ASN A 61 14.66 -6.36 -8.20
C ASN A 61 14.71 -5.54 -6.89
N VAL A 62 15.48 -5.97 -5.88
CA VAL A 62 15.64 -5.20 -4.63
C VAL A 62 16.58 -4.00 -4.84
N GLU A 63 17.60 -4.15 -5.68
CA GLU A 63 18.47 -3.05 -6.11
C GLU A 63 17.69 -2.01 -6.93
N ASP A 64 16.79 -2.44 -7.82
CA ASP A 64 15.90 -1.55 -8.58
C ASP A 64 14.98 -0.76 -7.66
N LEU A 65 14.44 -1.39 -6.60
CA LEU A 65 13.68 -0.68 -5.56
C LEU A 65 14.55 0.37 -4.87
N LEU A 66 15.78 0.05 -4.50
CA LEU A 66 16.71 0.98 -3.86
C LEU A 66 16.99 2.19 -4.77
N ILE A 67 17.34 1.93 -6.03
CA ILE A 67 17.57 2.99 -7.04
C ILE A 67 16.32 3.85 -7.17
N SER A 68 15.14 3.25 -7.23
CA SER A 68 13.88 3.98 -7.29
C SER A 68 13.67 4.86 -6.05
N CYS A 69 14.02 4.39 -4.85
CA CYS A 69 13.88 5.18 -3.63
C CYS A 69 14.87 6.36 -3.54
N GLU A 70 15.95 6.33 -4.31
CA GLU A 70 17.00 7.36 -4.30
C GLU A 70 16.92 8.32 -5.51
N THR A 71 16.20 7.93 -6.56
CA THR A 71 16.13 8.67 -7.82
C THR A 71 14.75 9.27 -8.08
N LEU A 72 14.74 10.55 -8.43
CA LEU A 72 13.57 11.22 -8.98
C LEU A 72 13.67 11.24 -10.50
N PRO A 73 12.64 10.78 -11.24
CA PRO A 73 12.65 10.84 -12.69
C PRO A 73 12.73 12.29 -13.20
N MET A 74 13.49 12.54 -14.28
CA MET A 74 13.77 13.90 -14.76
C MET A 74 12.52 14.74 -15.10
N LEU A 75 11.42 14.08 -15.43
CA LEU A 75 10.18 14.71 -15.90
C LEU A 75 9.14 14.93 -14.80
N THR A 76 9.46 14.64 -13.53
CA THR A 76 8.54 14.84 -12.42
C THR A 76 9.22 15.47 -11.19
N ASP A 77 8.47 16.30 -10.47
CA ASP A 77 8.88 16.89 -9.19
C ASP A 77 8.57 15.98 -7.99
N ARG A 78 7.80 14.92 -8.21
CA ARG A 78 7.32 13.99 -7.18
C ARG A 78 7.10 12.58 -7.71
N LYS A 79 7.27 11.58 -6.85
CA LYS A 79 7.02 10.18 -7.17
C LYS A 79 6.24 9.48 -6.05
N VAL A 80 5.41 8.52 -6.43
CA VAL A 80 4.79 7.56 -5.52
C VAL A 80 5.37 6.18 -5.80
N ILE A 81 5.86 5.52 -4.75
CA ILE A 81 6.29 4.13 -4.80
C ILE A 81 5.24 3.30 -4.04
N ARG A 82 4.59 2.38 -4.76
CA ARG A 82 3.66 1.41 -4.20
C ARG A 82 4.39 0.10 -3.92
N ILE A 83 4.30 -0.42 -2.71
CA ILE A 83 4.87 -1.72 -2.34
C ILE A 83 3.75 -2.64 -1.85
N ASP A 84 3.47 -3.68 -2.62
CA ASP A 84 2.45 -4.68 -2.27
C ASP A 84 3.02 -5.79 -1.39
N ASN A 85 2.10 -6.52 -0.74
CA ASN A 85 2.40 -7.64 0.15
C ASN A 85 3.35 -7.27 1.29
N PHE A 86 3.11 -6.10 1.89
CA PHE A 86 3.95 -5.54 2.95
C PHE A 86 4.12 -6.48 4.16
N GLU A 87 3.16 -7.36 4.44
CA GLU A 87 3.25 -8.42 5.45
C GLU A 87 4.47 -9.34 5.26
N MET A 88 5.01 -9.43 4.05
CA MET A 88 6.18 -10.23 3.75
C MET A 88 7.50 -9.57 4.16
N VAL A 89 7.51 -8.25 4.39
CA VAL A 89 8.70 -7.52 4.81
C VAL A 89 8.99 -7.78 6.29
N LYS A 90 9.66 -8.90 6.57
CA LYS A 90 9.98 -9.37 7.92
C LYS A 90 11.48 -9.43 8.14
N LYS A 91 11.90 -9.08 9.36
CA LYS A 91 13.30 -9.20 9.79
C LYS A 91 13.76 -10.66 9.64
N SER A 92 14.86 -10.88 8.92
CA SER A 92 15.48 -12.20 8.80
C SER A 92 15.96 -12.68 10.18
N LYS A 93 15.76 -13.97 10.49
CA LYS A 93 16.33 -14.62 11.68
C LYS A 93 17.79 -15.05 11.48
N ASN A 94 18.21 -15.20 10.21
CA ASN A 94 19.56 -15.59 9.85
C ASN A 94 20.32 -14.38 9.32
N ASN A 95 21.43 -14.03 9.96
CA ASN A 95 22.31 -12.89 9.64
C ASN A 95 23.21 -13.13 8.41
N SER A 96 22.75 -13.87 7.39
CA SER A 96 23.51 -13.88 6.14
C SER A 96 23.22 -12.57 5.40
N GLU A 97 24.21 -11.68 5.35
CA GLU A 97 24.18 -10.37 4.67
C GLU A 97 23.79 -10.46 3.17
N LYS A 98 23.75 -11.67 2.61
CA LYS A 98 23.46 -11.97 1.21
C LYS A 98 22.00 -12.37 0.92
N ASN A 99 21.10 -12.30 1.91
CA ASN A 99 19.69 -12.68 1.74
C ASN A 99 18.83 -11.45 1.37
N ASN A 100 18.10 -11.54 0.25
CA ASN A 100 17.18 -10.49 -0.24
C ASN A 100 16.19 -10.04 0.83
N GLN A 101 15.80 -10.94 1.74
CA GLN A 101 14.91 -10.61 2.84
C GLN A 101 15.52 -9.59 3.81
N HIS A 102 16.82 -9.70 4.11
CA HIS A 102 17.52 -8.75 4.97
C HIS A 102 17.61 -7.38 4.30
N LEU A 103 18.04 -7.36 3.03
CA LEU A 103 18.19 -6.14 2.26
C LEU A 103 16.86 -5.40 2.08
N LEU A 104 15.79 -6.11 1.74
CA LEU A 104 14.45 -5.54 1.62
C LEU A 104 13.98 -4.94 2.95
N TYR A 105 14.18 -5.67 4.06
CA TYR A 105 13.80 -5.18 5.38
C TYR A 105 14.54 -3.90 5.75
N GLU A 106 15.86 -3.85 5.57
CA GLU A 106 16.66 -2.66 5.88
C GLU A 106 16.29 -1.46 5.03
N THR A 107 16.04 -1.70 3.74
CA THR A 107 15.60 -0.67 2.78
C THR A 107 14.30 -0.04 3.24
N VAL A 108 13.29 -0.88 3.50
CA VAL A 108 11.97 -0.42 3.95
C VAL A 108 12.06 0.25 5.32
N GLU A 109 12.87 -0.26 6.24
CA GLU A 109 13.07 0.36 7.55
C GLU A 109 13.69 1.76 7.44
N ARG A 110 14.69 1.93 6.55
CA ARG A 110 15.32 3.23 6.28
C ARG A 110 14.31 4.23 5.72
N ILE A 111 13.52 3.82 4.74
CA ILE A 111 12.47 4.64 4.12
C ILE A 111 11.44 5.09 5.15
N ILE A 112 10.97 4.18 6.01
CA ILE A 112 9.96 4.51 7.03
C ILE A 112 10.52 5.48 8.07
N LYS A 113 11.80 5.34 8.46
CA LYS A 113 12.45 6.22 9.43
C LYS A 113 12.72 7.62 8.85
N ASN A 114 13.13 7.70 7.59
CA ASN A 114 13.49 8.96 6.95
C ASN A 114 13.07 8.95 5.46
N PRO A 115 11.78 9.18 5.17
CA PRO A 115 11.29 9.16 3.79
C PRO A 115 11.84 10.35 2.99
N PRO A 116 12.34 10.15 1.76
CA PRO A 116 12.80 11.22 0.87
C PRO A 116 11.79 12.37 0.69
N GLU A 117 12.27 13.57 0.36
CA GLU A 117 11.42 14.76 0.36
C GLU A 117 10.28 14.67 -0.68
N SER A 118 10.63 14.26 -1.89
CA SER A 118 9.78 14.22 -3.09
C SER A 118 9.18 12.83 -3.39
N ILE A 119 9.30 11.88 -2.46
CA ILE A 119 8.80 10.51 -2.66
C ILE A 119 7.79 10.14 -1.58
N TRP A 120 6.64 9.63 -2.02
CA TRP A 120 5.58 9.08 -1.19
C TRP A 120 5.55 7.57 -1.31
N PHE A 121 5.22 6.89 -0.21
CA PHE A 121 5.17 5.44 -0.15
C PHE A 121 3.78 4.97 0.24
N VAL A 122 3.23 4.07 -0.58
CA VAL A 122 1.96 3.41 -0.33
C VAL A 122 2.19 1.92 -0.22
N PHE A 123 2.06 1.39 0.98
CA PHE A 123 2.16 -0.02 1.29
C PHE A 123 0.77 -0.64 1.21
N THR A 124 0.65 -1.79 0.55
CA THR A 124 -0.58 -2.58 0.52
C THR A 124 -0.37 -3.97 1.10
N SER A 125 -1.42 -4.55 1.66
CA SER A 125 -1.37 -5.88 2.25
C SER A 125 -2.75 -6.54 2.32
N THR A 126 -2.79 -7.85 2.08
CA THR A 126 -3.99 -8.67 2.28
C THR A 126 -4.13 -9.18 3.72
N ALA A 127 -3.20 -8.83 4.61
CA ALA A 127 -3.25 -9.23 6.01
C ALA A 127 -4.51 -8.69 6.70
N THR A 128 -4.98 -9.38 7.74
CA THR A 128 -6.20 -8.99 8.48
C THR A 128 -5.89 -8.56 9.91
N ARG A 129 -4.72 -8.92 10.43
CA ARG A 129 -4.30 -8.66 11.81
C ARG A 129 -3.02 -7.82 11.81
N GLU A 130 -2.90 -6.91 12.76
CA GLU A 130 -1.68 -6.09 12.92
C GLU A 130 -0.44 -6.96 13.24
N GLN A 131 -0.65 -8.12 13.85
CA GLN A 131 0.39 -9.08 14.24
C GLN A 131 1.05 -9.77 13.04
N ASP A 132 0.43 -9.70 11.86
CA ASP A 132 0.97 -10.31 10.64
C ASP A 132 2.19 -9.51 10.12
N PHE A 133 2.29 -8.23 10.50
CA PHE A 133 3.36 -7.32 10.12
C PHE A 133 4.58 -7.38 11.05
N SER A 134 5.72 -6.90 10.56
CA SER A 134 6.85 -6.59 11.42
C SER A 134 6.50 -5.48 12.40
N ASN A 135 6.46 -5.79 13.71
CA ASN A 135 6.08 -4.84 14.75
C ASN A 135 6.89 -3.52 14.69
N PRO A 136 8.23 -3.52 14.54
CA PRO A 136 9.00 -2.27 14.38
C PRO A 136 8.54 -1.39 13.20
N LEU A 137 8.27 -2.01 12.04
CA LEU A 137 7.86 -1.26 10.85
C LEU A 137 6.45 -0.70 11.01
N PHE A 138 5.52 -1.54 11.47
CA PHE A 138 4.13 -1.14 11.70
C PHE A 138 4.02 0.02 12.69
N GLN A 139 4.71 -0.08 13.84
CA GLN A 139 4.71 0.98 14.84
C GLN A 139 5.36 2.28 14.33
N SER A 140 6.36 2.18 13.46
CA SER A 140 7.01 3.35 12.88
C SER A 140 6.07 4.08 11.90
N ILE A 141 5.37 3.36 11.02
CA ILE A 141 4.34 3.94 10.15
C ILE A 141 3.19 4.50 10.98
N LYS A 142 2.75 3.83 12.04
CA LYS A 142 1.64 4.28 12.90
C LYS A 142 1.91 5.63 13.57
N LYS A 143 3.19 5.98 13.81
CA LYS A 143 3.59 7.24 14.45
C LYS A 143 3.58 8.43 13.50
N THR A 144 3.96 8.24 12.24
CA THR A 144 4.25 9.34 11.29
C THR A 144 3.38 9.31 10.03
N GLY A 145 2.75 8.17 9.75
CA GLY A 145 2.00 7.89 8.53
C GLY A 145 0.51 7.65 8.76
N LEU A 146 -0.16 7.30 7.67
CA LEU A 146 -1.57 6.90 7.64
C LEU A 146 -1.66 5.37 7.64
N ILE A 147 -2.55 4.81 8.46
CA ILE A 147 -2.90 3.40 8.40
C ILE A 147 -4.41 3.28 8.22
N LYS A 148 -4.86 2.55 7.19
CA LYS A 148 -6.27 2.22 6.97
C LYS A 148 -6.45 0.70 6.86
N LYS A 149 -7.45 0.19 7.58
CA LYS A 149 -7.79 -1.23 7.65
C LYS A 149 -9.17 -1.48 7.05
N PHE A 150 -9.27 -2.44 6.14
CA PHE A 150 -10.52 -2.85 5.48
C PHE A 150 -10.75 -4.35 5.65
N THR A 151 -11.32 -4.75 6.78
CA THR A 151 -11.63 -6.16 7.06
C THR A 151 -13.14 -6.39 7.11
N VAL A 152 -13.60 -7.45 6.44
CA VAL A 152 -14.93 -8.00 6.65
C VAL A 152 -14.97 -8.56 8.08
N TYR A 153 -15.73 -7.92 8.96
CA TYR A 153 -16.12 -8.52 10.23
C TYR A 153 -17.28 -9.48 9.99
N GLU A 154 -17.43 -10.53 10.79
CA GLU A 154 -18.54 -11.49 10.69
C GLU A 154 -19.94 -10.82 10.73
N ASN A 155 -20.01 -9.58 11.23
CA ASN A 155 -21.24 -8.79 11.34
C ASN A 155 -21.44 -7.74 10.22
N ALA A 156 -20.55 -7.66 9.23
CA ALA A 156 -20.70 -6.72 8.12
C ALA A 156 -21.78 -7.26 7.15
N THR A 157 -23.01 -6.76 7.28
CA THR A 157 -24.10 -7.12 6.37
C THR A 157 -23.81 -6.58 4.96
N PRO A 158 -23.62 -7.44 3.93
CA PRO A 158 -23.36 -7.00 2.56
C PRO A 158 -24.44 -6.04 2.04
N PHE A 159 -25.67 -6.21 2.50
CA PHE A 159 -26.81 -5.34 2.21
C PHE A 159 -26.55 -3.85 2.50
N ASN A 160 -26.14 -3.52 3.73
CA ASN A 160 -25.90 -2.12 4.10
C ASN A 160 -24.72 -1.54 3.33
N TRP A 161 -23.69 -2.35 3.04
CA TRP A 161 -22.56 -1.91 2.24
C TRP A 161 -22.98 -1.56 0.82
N VAL A 162 -23.77 -2.42 0.15
CA VAL A 162 -24.26 -2.17 -1.23
C VAL A 162 -25.11 -0.91 -1.32
N ILE A 163 -26.03 -0.71 -0.36
CA ILE A 163 -26.88 0.48 -0.31
C ILE A 163 -26.04 1.75 -0.15
N GLN A 164 -25.18 1.80 0.89
CA GLN A 164 -24.31 2.95 1.12
C GLN A 164 -23.37 3.22 -0.06
N ARG A 165 -22.90 2.15 -0.69
CA ARG A 165 -22.02 2.23 -1.84
C ARG A 165 -22.71 2.85 -3.05
N GLY A 166 -23.94 2.44 -3.35
CA GLY A 166 -24.77 3.04 -4.39
C GLY A 166 -24.90 4.55 -4.19
N ASP A 167 -25.23 4.99 -2.98
CA ASP A 167 -25.35 6.41 -2.63
C ASP A 167 -24.04 7.17 -2.91
N THR A 168 -22.89 6.62 -2.47
CA THR A 168 -21.58 7.27 -2.69
C THR A 168 -21.19 7.39 -4.17
N LYS A 169 -21.71 6.53 -5.02
CA LYS A 169 -21.46 6.54 -6.48
C LYS A 169 -22.54 7.32 -7.24
N GLY A 170 -23.49 7.96 -6.55
CA GLY A 170 -24.59 8.70 -7.16
C GLY A 170 -25.66 7.80 -7.80
N LEU A 171 -25.69 6.52 -7.42
CA LEU A 171 -26.62 5.50 -7.90
C LEU A 171 -27.36 4.87 -6.71
N PRO A 172 -28.32 5.59 -6.10
CA PRO A 172 -29.07 5.06 -4.98
C PRO A 172 -29.82 3.78 -5.39
N LEU A 173 -29.58 2.68 -4.67
CA LEU A 173 -30.16 1.37 -4.95
C LEU A 173 -31.38 1.14 -4.06
N SER A 174 -32.45 0.56 -4.62
CA SER A 174 -33.56 0.07 -3.82
C SER A 174 -33.16 -1.17 -3.02
N ALA A 175 -33.88 -1.47 -1.94
CA ALA A 175 -33.64 -2.66 -1.13
C ALA A 175 -33.73 -3.96 -1.95
N ASP A 176 -34.70 -4.04 -2.87
CA ASP A 176 -34.88 -5.23 -3.72
C ASP A 176 -33.74 -5.41 -4.72
N ALA A 177 -33.28 -4.31 -5.34
CA ALA A 177 -32.14 -4.34 -6.25
C ALA A 177 -30.84 -4.71 -5.50
N ALA A 178 -30.63 -4.18 -4.29
CA ALA A 178 -29.46 -4.51 -3.48
C ALA A 178 -29.44 -5.98 -3.05
N ARG A 179 -30.60 -6.57 -2.72
CA ARG A 179 -30.71 -8.01 -2.41
C ARG A 179 -30.37 -8.86 -3.64
N LEU A 180 -30.95 -8.54 -4.79
CA LEU A 180 -30.65 -9.23 -6.04
C LEU A 180 -29.15 -9.19 -6.39
N LEU A 181 -28.48 -8.06 -6.18
CA LEU A 181 -27.04 -7.93 -6.46
C LEU A 181 -26.15 -8.77 -5.51
N ILE A 182 -26.63 -9.09 -4.31
CA ILE A 182 -25.88 -9.89 -3.32
C ILE A 182 -26.02 -11.39 -3.61
N ASP A 183 -27.15 -11.80 -4.19
CA ASP A 183 -27.48 -13.20 -4.46
C ASP A 183 -26.88 -13.73 -5.80
N ILE A 184 -26.21 -12.88 -6.60
CA ILE A 184 -25.52 -13.22 -7.86
C ILE A 184 -24.10 -13.73 -7.59
#